data_AF-A0A0N4WZ21-F1
#
_entry.id   AF-A0A0N4WZ21-F1
#
_cell.length_a   1.000
_cell.length_b   1.000
_cell.length_c   1.000
_cell.angle_alpha   90.00
_cell.angle_beta   90.00
_cell.angle_gamma   90.00
#
_symmetry.space_group_name_H-M   'P 1'
#
loop_
_entity.id
_entity.type
_entity.pdbx_description
1 polymer ?
#
loop_
_entity_poly.entity_id
_entity_poly.type
_entity_poly.pdbx_seq_one_letter_code
_entity_poly.pdbx_strand_id
1 'polypeptide(L)'
;MRPGWSSQLPPNKLVECALQAVHEDHSDPHIATLGETRPVEQAGFRKGFSCLEHIQAVAVAIEVCREFRMPLVLFFVDYGKASDSVKTNVALSGLVDQRVEPPYIRTRAAARRSSCSNDLSPFP
;
A
#
# COMPACT_ATOMS: atom_id res chain seq x y z
N MET A 1 -3.70 -5.21 -29.97
CA MET A 1 -2.51 -5.09 -29.09
C MET A 1 -2.46 -3.67 -28.55
N ARG A 2 -2.28 -3.49 -27.22
CA ARG A 2 -2.15 -2.15 -26.61
C ARG A 2 -0.73 -1.60 -26.90
N PRO A 3 -0.57 -0.29 -27.21
CA PRO A 3 0.74 0.28 -27.52
C PRO A 3 1.61 0.31 -26.25
N GLY A 4 2.85 -0.19 -26.33
CA GLY A 4 3.80 -0.25 -25.21
C GLY A 4 4.32 -1.66 -24.90
N TRP A 5 3.65 -2.69 -25.41
CA TRP A 5 4.07 -4.08 -25.27
C TRP A 5 4.91 -4.47 -26.48
N SER A 6 6.21 -4.20 -26.44
CA SER A 6 7.11 -4.66 -27.50
C SER A 6 7.19 -6.18 -27.48
N SER A 7 6.97 -6.82 -28.62
CA SER A 7 7.09 -8.27 -28.85
C SER A 7 8.52 -8.82 -28.72
N GLN A 8 9.45 -8.02 -28.22
CA GLN A 8 10.89 -8.30 -28.14
C GLN A 8 11.36 -8.71 -26.73
N LEU A 9 10.56 -8.48 -25.68
CA LEU A 9 10.93 -8.86 -24.32
C LEU A 9 10.63 -10.33 -24.05
N PRO A 10 11.52 -11.06 -23.34
CA PRO A 10 11.23 -12.43 -22.95
C PRO A 10 10.02 -12.47 -22.00
N PRO A 11 9.24 -13.55 -21.97
CA PRO A 11 7.95 -13.60 -21.26
C PRO A 11 8.01 -13.24 -19.78
N ASN A 12 9.08 -13.61 -19.10
CA ASN A 12 9.32 -13.26 -17.69
C ASN A 12 9.46 -11.74 -17.49
N LYS A 13 10.06 -11.03 -18.44
CA LYS A 13 10.17 -9.57 -18.40
C LYS A 13 8.82 -8.88 -18.63
N LEU A 14 7.92 -9.47 -19.41
CA LEU A 14 6.56 -8.95 -19.56
C LEU A 14 5.75 -9.06 -18.27
N VAL A 15 5.91 -10.17 -17.53
CA VAL A 15 5.27 -10.34 -16.21
C VAL A 15 5.84 -9.35 -15.19
N GLU A 16 7.16 -9.19 -15.14
CA GLU A 16 7.81 -8.18 -14.29
C GLU A 16 7.32 -6.77 -14.64
N CYS A 17 7.28 -6.40 -15.92
CA CYS A 17 6.77 -5.09 -16.35
C CYS A 17 5.29 -4.89 -15.99
N ALA A 18 4.44 -5.91 -16.11
CA ALA A 18 3.03 -5.80 -15.74
C ALA A 18 2.85 -5.57 -14.23
N LEU A 19 3.66 -6.24 -13.40
CA LEU A 19 3.67 -6.05 -11.96
C LEU A 19 4.33 -4.71 -11.56
N GLN A 20 5.26 -4.21 -12.37
CA GLN A 20 6.01 -2.98 -12.09
C GLN A 20 5.38 -1.72 -12.70
N ALA A 21 4.45 -1.84 -13.66
CA ALA A 21 3.71 -0.72 -14.26
C ALA A 21 2.85 0.06 -13.25
N VAL A 22 2.71 -0.43 -12.02
CA VAL A 22 2.07 0.26 -10.90
C VAL A 22 3.02 1.17 -10.12
N HIS A 23 4.29 1.28 -10.56
CA HIS A 23 5.40 1.89 -9.80
C HIS A 23 5.93 3.20 -10.40
N GLU A 24 5.16 3.93 -11.22
CA GLU A 24 5.57 5.27 -11.69
C GLU A 24 5.48 6.28 -10.53
N ASP A 25 6.62 6.55 -9.88
CA ASP A 25 6.72 7.48 -8.76
C ASP A 25 7.07 8.89 -9.25
N HIS A 26 6.10 9.80 -9.24
CA HIS A 26 6.31 11.23 -9.53
C HIS A 26 6.56 12.02 -8.24
N SER A 27 7.65 11.73 -7.52
CA SER A 27 7.97 12.36 -6.23
C SER A 27 9.36 13.02 -6.21
N ASP A 28 9.45 14.25 -5.70
CA ASP A 28 10.63 15.12 -5.63
C ASP A 28 11.50 14.79 -4.38
N PRO A 29 12.81 14.51 -4.51
CA PRO A 29 13.61 13.84 -3.45
C PRO A 29 13.99 14.66 -2.21
N HIS A 30 13.54 15.91 -2.07
CA HIS A 30 14.19 16.84 -1.13
C HIS A 30 13.55 17.01 0.27
N ILE A 31 12.35 16.46 0.55
CA ILE A 31 11.76 16.41 1.90
C ILE A 31 10.90 15.15 2.06
N ALA A 32 11.42 14.07 2.64
CA ALA A 32 10.70 12.82 2.83
C ALA A 32 9.47 13.00 3.77
N THR A 33 8.30 13.23 3.19
CA THR A 33 7.03 13.32 3.92
C THR A 33 6.47 11.91 4.22
N LEU A 34 5.59 11.75 5.21
CA LEU A 34 4.89 10.51 5.57
C LEU A 34 4.20 9.78 4.37
N GLY A 35 3.92 10.52 3.30
CA GLY A 35 3.37 9.99 2.05
C GLY A 35 4.40 9.43 1.08
N GLU A 36 5.63 9.97 1.09
CA GLU A 36 6.72 9.63 0.17
C GLU A 36 7.57 8.46 0.67
N THR A 37 7.59 8.21 1.98
CA THR A 37 8.28 7.07 2.59
C THR A 37 7.50 5.75 2.49
N ARG A 38 6.36 5.74 1.79
CA ARG A 38 5.51 4.55 1.68
C ARG A 38 6.04 3.60 0.62
N PRO A 39 5.96 2.27 0.85
CA PRO A 39 6.32 1.30 -0.17
C PRO A 39 5.53 1.52 -1.46
N VAL A 40 6.20 1.33 -2.59
CA VAL A 40 5.63 1.49 -3.94
C VAL A 40 4.47 0.51 -4.17
N GLU A 41 4.48 -0.63 -3.50
CA GLU A 41 3.46 -1.67 -3.55
C GLU A 41 2.19 -1.33 -2.74
N GLN A 42 2.19 -0.24 -1.95
CA GLN A 42 1.06 0.15 -1.12
C GLN A 42 0.05 1.01 -1.90
N ALA A 43 -1.06 0.42 -2.37
CA ALA A 43 -2.17 1.19 -2.96
C ALA A 43 -3.01 1.93 -1.92
N GLY A 44 -3.24 1.28 -0.77
CA GLY A 44 -4.10 1.83 0.27
C GLY A 44 -3.51 3.07 0.92
N PHE A 45 -4.34 4.07 1.21
CA PHE A 45 -3.96 5.31 1.88
C PHE A 45 -2.94 6.19 1.13
N ARG A 46 -2.56 5.88 -0.12
CA ARG A 46 -1.67 6.69 -0.97
C ARG A 46 -2.49 7.51 -1.96
N LYS A 47 -2.24 8.83 -2.05
CA LYS A 47 -2.96 9.70 -2.97
C LYS A 47 -2.57 9.35 -4.40
N GLY A 48 -3.56 9.19 -5.28
CA GLY A 48 -3.34 8.88 -6.69
C GLY A 48 -3.20 7.40 -7.01
N PHE A 49 -3.32 6.51 -6.02
CA PHE A 49 -3.25 5.06 -6.21
C PHE A 49 -4.59 4.42 -5.88
N SER A 50 -4.98 3.41 -6.67
CA SER A 50 -6.23 2.67 -6.48
C SER A 50 -5.96 1.17 -6.39
N CYS A 51 -6.78 0.47 -5.59
CA CYS A 51 -6.80 -0.99 -5.59
C CYS A 51 -7.15 -1.56 -6.98
N LEU A 52 -7.84 -0.78 -7.81
CA LEU A 52 -8.16 -1.15 -9.19
C LEU A 52 -6.91 -1.41 -10.03
N GLU A 53 -5.89 -0.57 -9.89
CA GLU A 53 -4.64 -0.67 -10.67
C GLU A 53 -3.87 -1.94 -10.29
N HIS A 54 -3.80 -2.27 -9.00
CA HIS A 54 -3.19 -3.52 -8.54
C HIS A 54 -3.96 -4.76 -8.97
N ILE A 55 -5.30 -4.76 -8.89
CA ILE A 55 -6.11 -5.89 -9.38
C ILE A 55 -5.86 -6.09 -10.88
N GLN A 56 -5.79 -5.00 -11.64
CA GLN A 56 -5.55 -5.05 -13.07
C GLN A 56 -4.13 -5.55 -13.39
N ALA A 57 -3.11 -5.14 -12.65
CA ALA A 57 -1.75 -5.66 -12.80
C ALA A 57 -1.69 -7.18 -12.58
N VAL A 58 -2.37 -7.70 -11.55
CA VAL A 58 -2.46 -9.14 -11.28
C VAL A 58 -3.21 -9.88 -12.39
N ALA A 59 -4.33 -9.32 -12.89
CA ALA A 59 -5.08 -9.92 -14.00
C ALA A 59 -4.21 -10.05 -15.25
N VAL A 60 -3.47 -9.00 -15.59
CA VAL A 60 -2.52 -8.97 -16.71
C VAL A 60 -1.40 -10.00 -16.51
N ALA A 61 -0.83 -10.11 -15.31
CA ALA A 61 0.20 -11.11 -15.01
C ALA A 61 -0.33 -12.55 -15.20
N ILE A 62 -1.57 -12.82 -14.80
CA ILE A 62 -2.24 -14.12 -15.01
C ILE A 62 -2.40 -14.41 -16.51
N GLU A 63 -2.85 -13.42 -17.30
CA GLU A 63 -3.01 -13.57 -18.75
C GLU A 63 -1.69 -13.92 -19.44
N VAL A 64 -0.62 -13.17 -19.14
CA VAL A 64 0.71 -13.41 -19.70
C VAL A 64 1.24 -14.79 -19.32
N CYS A 65 1.17 -15.17 -18.04
CA CYS A 65 1.62 -16.50 -17.61
C CYS A 65 0.85 -17.63 -18.31
N ARG A 66 -0.46 -17.46 -18.53
CA ARG A 66 -1.29 -18.42 -19.28
C ARG A 66 -0.89 -18.49 -20.75
N GLU A 67 -0.67 -17.35 -21.40
CA GLU A 67 -0.26 -17.28 -22.81
C GLU A 67 1.07 -18.01 -23.05
N PHE A 68 2.04 -17.82 -22.17
CA PHE A 68 3.38 -18.40 -22.29
C PHE A 68 3.57 -19.73 -21.54
N ARG A 69 2.50 -20.33 -21.01
CA ARG A 69 2.53 -21.58 -20.22
C ARG A 69 3.56 -21.53 -19.07
N MET A 70 3.71 -20.38 -18.43
CA MET A 70 4.59 -20.20 -17.28
C MET A 70 3.83 -20.52 -15.98
N PRO A 71 4.47 -21.21 -15.02
CA PRO A 71 3.88 -21.42 -13.70
C PRO A 71 3.81 -20.07 -12.95
N LEU A 72 2.63 -19.76 -12.41
CA LEU A 72 2.41 -18.58 -11.57
C LEU A 72 1.83 -19.01 -10.22
N VAL A 73 2.42 -18.55 -9.13
CA VAL A 73 1.92 -18.74 -7.76
C VAL A 73 1.65 -17.38 -7.15
N LEU A 74 0.43 -17.18 -6.63
CA LEU A 74 0.00 -15.95 -5.98
C LEU A 74 -0.29 -16.24 -4.50
N PHE A 75 0.25 -15.42 -3.61
CA PHE A 75 -0.03 -15.48 -2.17
C PHE A 75 -0.81 -14.23 -1.75
N PHE A 76 -1.99 -14.44 -1.19
CA PHE A 76 -2.81 -13.37 -0.63
C PHE A 76 -2.73 -13.44 0.90
N VAL A 77 -2.23 -12.36 1.52
CA VAL A 77 -2.08 -12.25 2.98
C VAL A 77 -3.02 -11.16 3.46
N ASP A 78 -3.94 -11.52 4.36
CA ASP A 78 -4.83 -10.58 5.03
C ASP A 78 -4.57 -10.59 6.54
N TYR A 79 -4.56 -9.39 7.14
CA TYR A 79 -4.32 -9.21 8.57
C TYR A 79 -5.63 -8.96 9.30
N GLY A 80 -6.08 -9.96 10.07
CA GLY A 80 -7.26 -9.83 10.91
C GLY A 80 -7.15 -8.65 11.87
N LYS A 81 -8.11 -7.71 11.78
CA LYS A 81 -8.18 -6.49 12.59
C LYS A 81 -6.87 -5.68 12.59
N ALA A 82 -6.27 -5.47 11.41
CA ALA A 82 -4.98 -4.79 11.25
C ALA A 82 -4.85 -3.45 12.03
N SER A 83 -5.93 -2.69 12.14
CA SER A 83 -5.92 -1.41 12.88
C SER A 83 -5.99 -1.58 14.41
N ASP A 84 -6.65 -2.64 14.88
CA ASP A 84 -6.88 -2.89 16.31
C ASP A 84 -5.74 -3.73 16.93
N SER A 85 -5.13 -4.61 16.14
CA SER A 85 -4.08 -5.52 16.58
C SER A 85 -2.72 -4.84 16.75
N VAL A 86 -2.51 -3.69 16.10
CA VAL A 86 -1.27 -2.92 16.23
C VAL A 86 -1.17 -2.31 17.64
N LYS A 87 -0.11 -2.72 18.35
CA LYS A 87 0.22 -2.20 19.69
C LYS A 87 0.42 -0.69 19.64
N THR A 88 -0.19 0.03 20.59
CA THR A 88 -0.16 1.50 20.66
C THR A 88 1.24 2.07 20.75
N ASN A 89 2.13 1.46 21.54
CA ASN A 89 3.52 1.90 21.64
C ASN A 89 4.26 1.78 20.30
N VAL A 90 4.09 0.68 19.58
CA VAL A 90 4.69 0.47 18.25
C VAL A 90 4.19 1.52 17.26
N ALA A 91 2.88 1.77 17.23
CA ALA A 91 2.29 2.80 16.38
C ALA A 91 2.80 4.21 16.69
N LEU A 92 3.00 4.55 17.97
CA LEU A 92 3.51 5.86 18.37
C LEU A 92 5.02 6.01 18.10
N SER A 93 5.81 4.97 18.35
CA SER A 93 7.24 4.94 18.02
C SER A 93 7.48 5.14 16.53
N GLY A 94 6.68 4.49 15.66
CA GLY A 94 6.80 4.70 14.22
C GLY A 94 6.54 6.15 13.78
N LEU A 95 5.73 6.93 14.51
CA LEU A 95 5.52 8.35 14.22
C LEU A 95 6.73 9.21 14.65
N VAL A 96 7.41 8.83 15.73
CA VAL A 96 8.67 9.46 16.14
C VAL A 96 9.75 9.20 15.09
N ASP A 97 9.86 7.96 14.61
CA ASP A 97 10.84 7.56 13.59
C ASP A 97 10.61 8.31 12.26
N GLN A 98 9.34 8.60 11.94
CA GLN A 98 8.94 9.40 10.77
C GLN A 98 8.98 10.91 11.01
N ARG A 99 9.58 11.35 12.12
CA ARG A 99 9.79 12.78 12.47
C ARG A 99 8.50 13.60 12.52
N VAL A 100 7.39 12.97 12.91
CA VAL A 100 6.14 13.68 13.15
C VAL A 100 6.30 14.58 14.37
N GLU A 101 5.86 15.83 14.25
CA GLU A 101 5.99 16.83 15.29
C GLU A 101 5.34 16.38 16.63
N PRO A 102 6.02 16.53 17.79
CA PRO A 102 5.55 16.02 19.08
C PRO A 102 4.13 16.43 19.52
N PRO A 103 3.60 17.63 19.19
CA PRO A 103 2.20 17.97 19.46
C PRO A 103 1.20 16.99 18.83
N TYR A 104 1.42 16.55 17.58
CA TYR A 104 0.53 15.63 16.89
C TYR A 104 0.57 14.23 17.50
N ILE A 105 1.76 13.76 17.88
CA ILE A 105 1.94 12.46 18.55
C ILE A 105 1.20 12.46 19.90
N ARG A 106 1.29 13.55 20.66
CA ARG A 106 0.58 13.72 21.94
C ARG A 106 -0.94 13.67 21.77
N THR A 107 -1.48 14.39 20.79
CA THR A 107 -2.93 14.39 20.50
C THR A 107 -3.40 12.99 20.11
N ARG A 108 -2.67 12.28 19.24
CA ARG A 108 -3.00 10.90 18.83
C ARG A 108 -2.94 9.92 20.00
N ALA A 109 -1.93 10.05 20.86
CA ALA A 109 -1.83 9.23 22.07
C ALA A 109 -2.98 9.50 23.05
N ALA A 110 -3.41 10.76 23.18
CA ALA A 110 -4.55 11.15 24.02
C ALA A 110 -5.87 10.57 23.48
N ALA A 111 -6.13 10.73 22.18
CA ALA A 111 -7.33 10.21 21.52
C ALA A 111 -7.49 8.69 21.73
N ARG A 112 -6.40 7.93 21.60
CA ARG A 112 -6.45 6.48 21.79
C ARG A 112 -6.69 6.06 23.24
N ARG A 113 -6.25 6.87 24.22
CA ARG A 113 -6.56 6.67 25.64
C ARG A 113 -8.03 6.97 25.96
N SER A 114 -8.59 8.02 25.34
CA SER A 114 -10.00 8.40 25.53
C SER A 114 -11.00 7.48 24.80
N SER A 115 -10.60 6.84 23.70
CA SER A 115 -11.44 5.85 22.99
C SER A 115 -11.64 4.53 23.75
N CYS A 116 -11.16 4.42 24.99
CA CYS A 116 -11.47 3.32 25.91
C CYS A 116 -12.68 3.62 26.84
N SER A 117 -13.48 4.65 26.57
CA SER A 117 -14.83 4.80 27.15
C SER A 117 -15.87 4.29 26.16
N ASN A 118 -16.37 3.07 26.42
CA ASN A 118 -17.50 2.47 25.69
C ASN A 118 -18.83 3.11 26.13
N ASP A 119 -19.08 4.36 25.79
CA ASP A 119 -20.43 4.92 25.82
C ASP A 119 -20.70 5.60 24.47
N LEU A 120 -20.99 4.77 23.47
CA LEU A 120 -21.77 5.19 22.32
C LEU A 120 -23.25 5.21 22.77
N SER A 121 -23.66 6.28 23.46
CA SER A 121 -25.09 6.58 23.50
C SER A 121 -25.56 6.83 22.05
N PRO A 122 -26.66 6.22 21.59
CA PRO A 122 -27.19 6.55 20.28
C PRO A 122 -27.55 8.03 20.26
N PHE A 123 -27.12 8.74 19.21
CA PHE A 123 -27.61 10.10 18.96
C PHE A 123 -29.12 10.05 18.63
N PRO A 124 -29.87 11.10 18.99
CA PRO A 124 -31.33 11.14 18.87
C PRO A 124 -31.83 11.10 17.43
#